data_AF-A0A7K4AHD0-F1
#
_entry.id   AF-A0A7K4AHD0-F1
#
_cell.length_a   1.000
_cell.length_b   1.000
_cell.length_c   1.000
_cell.angle_alpha   90.00
_cell.angle_beta   90.00
_cell.angle_gamma   90.00
#
_symmetry.space_group_name_H-M   'P 1'
#
loop_
_entity.id
_entity.type
_entity.pdbx_description
1 polymer ?
#
loop_
_entity_poly.entity_id
_entity_poly.type
_entity_poly.pdbx_seq_one_letter_code
_entity_poly.pdbx_strand_id
1 'polypeptide(L)'
;MVDLFGKKKLEDRISELEEAIAVQEREKEELVRTLQKREEKIKRLTSANQEANLALKAMEQKTATMVASSPEKTETERPKARLPEAWMPDNRELDLLIQRLQGFRSPREDLLVYAFPGSLPKDADIPPQIRRVAMEIKSQRGGIIIYCPQLFALQFIPPFPIKERISWEGSSFQLSWIEEMMNTPALVVSAHAGSTFLGVALSREGFAVNEKVESQVKEKHSKGGWSQKRFERLREEDIKNHLDAVQEKLAGLQSKYGSIVKYAVLGGEEGLIRQIAPSISLPLVERRLKRHDEKYPDSLLREVYGFKCYRIDINVIEAERSNAI
;
A
#
# COMPACT_ATOMS: atom_id res chain seq x y z
N MET A 1 3.17 56.87 -62.54
CA MET A 1 3.52 55.74 -63.43
C MET A 1 3.07 54.48 -62.70
N VAL A 2 2.01 53.83 -63.20
CA VAL A 2 1.32 52.71 -62.52
C VAL A 2 2.12 51.44 -62.77
N ASP A 3 2.49 50.70 -61.71
CA ASP A 3 3.23 49.44 -61.80
C ASP A 3 2.36 48.37 -62.46
N LEU A 4 2.52 48.21 -63.78
CA LEU A 4 1.67 47.43 -64.66
C LEU A 4 1.92 45.91 -64.56
N PHE A 5 2.89 45.45 -63.76
CA PHE A 5 3.29 44.04 -63.66
C PHE A 5 3.26 43.47 -62.23
N GLY A 6 2.73 44.22 -61.25
CA GLY A 6 2.64 43.74 -59.86
C GLY A 6 4.00 43.46 -59.21
N LYS A 7 5.07 44.01 -59.79
CA LYS A 7 6.46 43.72 -59.43
C LYS A 7 6.76 44.19 -58.01
N LYS A 8 6.19 45.33 -57.61
CA LYS A 8 6.30 45.85 -56.26
C LYS A 8 5.67 44.93 -55.20
N LYS A 9 4.51 44.30 -55.50
CA LYS A 9 3.88 43.32 -54.60
C LYS A 9 4.72 42.05 -54.46
N LEU A 10 5.40 41.64 -55.52
CA LEU A 10 6.31 40.49 -55.50
C LEU A 10 7.58 40.82 -54.73
N GLU A 11 8.14 42.02 -54.89
CA GLU A 11 9.30 42.51 -54.13
C GLU A 11 8.99 42.61 -52.63
N ASP A 12 7.83 43.16 -52.25
CA ASP A 12 7.37 43.20 -50.86
C ASP A 12 7.22 41.78 -50.28
N ARG A 13 6.66 40.85 -51.06
CA ARG A 13 6.49 39.45 -50.62
C ARG A 13 7.82 38.69 -50.51
N ILE A 14 8.79 38.98 -51.37
CA ILE A 14 10.14 38.43 -51.28
C ILE A 14 10.79 38.92 -49.99
N SER A 15 10.69 40.23 -49.69
CA SER A 15 11.22 40.81 -48.45
C SER A 15 10.58 40.18 -47.21
N GLU A 16 9.26 40.01 -47.18
CA GLU A 16 8.56 39.32 -46.08
C GLU A 16 9.01 37.87 -45.90
N LEU A 17 9.19 37.13 -47.00
CA LEU A 17 9.63 35.74 -46.95
C LEU A 17 11.10 35.61 -46.51
N GLU A 18 11.97 36.52 -46.93
CA GLU A 18 13.37 36.57 -46.50
C GLU A 18 13.48 36.90 -45.01
N GLU A 19 12.67 37.82 -44.49
CA GLU A 19 12.58 38.10 -43.06
C GLU A 19 12.08 36.88 -42.27
N ALA A 20 11.04 36.19 -42.77
CA ALA A 20 10.51 34.99 -42.14
C ALA A 20 11.54 33.84 -42.09
N ILE A 21 12.30 33.64 -43.18
CA ILE A 21 13.40 32.66 -43.23
C ILE A 21 14.47 33.02 -42.20
N ALA A 22 14.88 34.28 -42.11
CA ALA A 22 15.89 34.72 -41.14
C ALA A 22 15.45 34.52 -39.69
N VAL A 23 14.16 34.71 -39.38
CA VAL A 23 13.60 34.42 -38.05
C VAL A 23 13.61 32.92 -37.77
N GLN A 24 13.15 32.10 -38.71
CA GLN A 24 13.13 30.63 -38.55
C GLN A 24 14.53 30.04 -38.41
N GLU A 25 15.53 30.58 -39.10
CA GLU A 25 16.93 30.15 -38.96
C GLU A 25 17.46 30.44 -37.56
N ARG A 26 17.18 31.63 -37.00
CA ARG A 26 17.55 31.97 -35.62
C ARG A 26 16.89 31.04 -34.60
N GLU A 27 15.59 30.78 -34.75
CA GLU A 27 14.87 29.84 -33.86
C GLU A 27 15.46 28.42 -33.93
N LYS A 28 15.78 27.96 -35.14
CA LYS A 28 16.42 26.65 -35.34
C LYS A 28 17.78 26.60 -34.66
N GLU A 29 18.61 27.63 -34.76
CA GLU A 29 19.90 27.69 -34.07
C GLU A 29 19.76 27.68 -32.55
N GLU A 30 18.79 28.41 -31.98
CA GLU A 30 18.53 28.42 -30.54
C GLU A 30 18.05 27.06 -30.04
N LEU A 31 17.16 26.40 -30.79
CA LEU A 31 16.67 25.06 -30.47
C LEU A 31 17.80 24.03 -30.52
N VAL A 32 18.67 24.08 -31.54
CA VAL A 32 19.84 23.19 -31.66
C VAL A 32 20.79 23.38 -30.49
N ARG A 33 21.11 24.62 -30.10
CA ARG A 33 21.95 24.91 -28.93
C ARG A 33 21.34 24.37 -27.64
N THR A 34 20.02 24.44 -27.50
CA THR A 34 19.30 23.93 -26.33
C THR A 34 19.31 22.40 -26.27
N LEU A 35 19.14 21.73 -27.41
CA LEU A 35 19.23 20.27 -27.53
C LEU A 35 20.64 19.78 -27.20
N GLN A 36 21.68 20.41 -27.73
CA GLN A 36 23.07 20.07 -27.42
C GLN A 36 23.36 20.16 -25.91
N LYS A 37 22.93 21.24 -25.25
CA LYS A 37 23.07 21.36 -23.77
C LYS A 37 22.33 20.25 -23.02
N ARG A 38 21.16 19.83 -23.50
CA ARG A 38 20.38 18.73 -22.89
C ARG A 38 21.05 17.38 -23.10
N GLU A 39 21.56 17.10 -24.30
CA GLU A 39 22.30 15.87 -24.61
C GLU A 39 23.57 15.74 -23.78
N GLU A 40 24.34 16.83 -23.65
CA GLU A 40 25.51 16.86 -22.76
C GLU A 40 25.14 16.55 -21.31
N LYS A 41 24.02 17.11 -20.82
CA LYS A 41 23.52 16.83 -19.47
C LYS A 41 23.10 15.38 -19.30
N ILE A 42 22.42 14.80 -20.30
CA ILE A 42 22.02 13.39 -20.30
C ILE A 42 23.27 12.51 -20.26
N LYS A 43 24.27 12.78 -21.10
CA LYS A 43 25.54 12.04 -21.13
C LYS A 43 26.24 12.06 -19.76
N ARG A 44 26.34 13.23 -19.12
CA ARG A 44 26.92 13.37 -17.78
C ARG A 44 26.13 12.62 -16.70
N LEU A 45 24.80 12.64 -16.78
CA LEU A 45 23.96 11.90 -15.83
C LEU A 45 24.07 10.39 -16.03
N THR A 46 24.15 9.92 -17.27
CA THR A 46 24.36 8.48 -17.56
C THR A 46 25.72 8.00 -17.08
N SER A 47 26.79 8.77 -17.27
CA SER A 47 28.12 8.38 -16.77
C SER A 47 28.15 8.36 -15.24
N ALA A 48 27.59 9.38 -14.57
CA ALA A 48 27.51 9.43 -13.12
C ALA A 48 26.69 8.25 -12.54
N ASN A 49 25.60 7.85 -13.22
CA ASN A 49 24.80 6.70 -12.80
C ASN A 49 25.54 5.38 -13.01
N GLN A 50 26.28 5.24 -14.11
CA GLN A 50 27.13 4.07 -14.34
C GLN A 50 28.23 3.94 -13.28
N GLU A 51 28.91 5.04 -12.94
CA GLU A 51 29.92 5.07 -11.87
C GLU A 51 29.31 4.73 -10.50
N ALA A 52 28.14 5.29 -10.18
CA ALA A 52 27.44 4.98 -8.93
C ALA A 52 27.03 3.50 -8.84
N ASN A 53 26.56 2.90 -9.94
CA ASN A 53 26.20 1.48 -9.97
C ASN A 53 27.42 0.57 -9.86
N LEU A 54 28.56 0.96 -10.44
CA LEU A 54 29.82 0.23 -10.27
C LEU A 54 30.33 0.31 -8.82
N ALA A 55 30.21 1.47 -8.19
CA ALA A 55 30.56 1.65 -6.78
C ALA A 55 29.66 0.82 -5.85
N LEU A 56 28.34 0.78 -6.11
CA LEU A 56 27.40 -0.07 -5.37
C LEU A 56 27.78 -1.55 -5.49
N LYS A 57 28.02 -2.05 -6.71
CA LYS A 57 28.45 -3.44 -6.90
C LYS A 57 29.78 -3.77 -6.21
N ALA A 58 30.73 -2.84 -6.22
CA ALA A 58 32.01 -3.04 -5.52
C ALA A 58 31.83 -3.05 -3.99
N MET A 59 30.94 -2.21 -3.45
CA MET A 59 30.59 -2.25 -2.02
C MET A 59 29.84 -3.53 -1.66
N GLU A 60 28.88 -3.97 -2.47
CA GLU A 60 28.15 -5.23 -2.28
C GLU A 60 29.11 -6.43 -2.26
N GLN A 61 30.07 -6.48 -3.18
CA GLN A 61 31.10 -7.52 -3.19
C GLN A 61 32.01 -7.44 -1.95
N LYS A 62 32.41 -6.25 -1.52
CA LYS A 62 33.19 -6.08 -0.28
C LYS A 62 32.40 -6.52 0.95
N THR A 63 31.11 -6.19 1.05
CA THR A 63 30.25 -6.68 2.12
C THR A 63 30.06 -8.19 2.06
N ALA A 64 29.89 -8.78 0.87
CA ALA A 64 29.78 -10.23 0.72
C ALA A 64 31.05 -10.95 1.18
N THR A 65 32.23 -10.42 0.82
CA THR A 65 33.52 -10.98 1.24
C THR A 65 33.79 -10.77 2.74
N MET A 66 33.43 -9.61 3.30
CA MET A 66 33.53 -9.35 4.75
C MET A 66 32.57 -10.22 5.58
N VAL A 67 31.38 -10.50 5.06
CA VAL A 67 30.42 -11.45 5.67
C VAL A 67 30.94 -12.90 5.59
N ALA A 68 31.69 -13.24 4.54
CA ALA A 68 32.30 -14.57 4.39
C ALA A 68 33.57 -14.78 5.24
N SER A 69 34.23 -13.72 5.71
CA SER A 69 35.55 -13.79 6.37
C SER A 69 35.60 -13.41 7.85
N SER A 70 34.48 -13.17 8.52
CA SER A 70 34.45 -12.92 9.97
C SER A 70 34.22 -14.21 10.78
N PRO A 71 35.18 -14.65 11.61
CA PRO A 71 34.94 -15.64 12.65
C PRO A 71 34.67 -14.92 13.98
N GLU A 72 33.40 -14.62 14.28
CA GLU A 72 32.95 -14.28 15.64
C GLU A 72 31.86 -15.28 16.03
N LYS A 73 32.18 -16.24 16.88
CA LYS A 73 32.05 -16.16 18.35
C LYS A 73 30.59 -16.01 18.79
N THR A 74 29.95 -17.18 18.92
CA THR A 74 29.07 -17.56 20.03
C THR A 74 28.24 -16.46 20.70
N GLU A 75 27.16 -16.07 20.03
CA GLU A 75 25.84 -16.01 20.66
C GLU A 75 24.88 -16.77 19.74
N THR A 76 24.01 -17.59 20.33
CA THR A 76 23.17 -18.56 19.63
C THR A 76 21.99 -17.86 18.95
N GLU A 77 22.26 -17.03 17.93
CA GLU A 77 21.23 -16.56 17.03
C GLU A 77 20.83 -17.70 16.10
N ARG A 78 19.74 -18.38 16.47
CA ARG A 78 19.01 -19.29 15.57
C ARG A 78 18.80 -18.57 14.22
N PRO A 79 18.96 -19.25 13.07
CA PRO A 79 18.69 -18.64 11.78
C PRO A 79 17.28 -18.04 11.80
N LYS A 80 17.16 -16.73 11.55
CA LYS A 80 15.85 -16.06 11.43
C LYS A 80 15.01 -16.86 10.46
N ALA A 81 13.94 -17.48 10.95
CA ALA A 81 13.02 -18.21 10.10
C ALA A 81 12.54 -17.25 9.01
N ARG A 82 12.59 -17.69 7.75
CA ARG A 82 12.01 -16.89 6.68
C ARG A 82 10.51 -16.85 6.95
N LEU A 83 9.99 -15.66 7.21
CA LEU A 83 8.56 -15.43 7.35
C LEU A 83 7.83 -15.99 6.12
N PRO A 84 6.72 -16.72 6.28
CA PRO A 84 5.95 -17.21 5.16
C PRO A 84 5.49 -16.05 4.27
N GLU A 85 5.47 -16.29 2.97
CA GLU A 85 4.97 -15.29 2.02
C GLU A 85 3.48 -15.04 2.26
N ALA A 86 3.15 -13.77 2.47
CA ALA A 86 1.77 -13.34 2.67
C ALA A 86 1.10 -13.20 1.31
N TRP A 87 -0.08 -13.80 1.16
CA TRP A 87 -0.94 -13.56 0.00
C TRP A 87 -2.28 -12.95 0.46
N MET A 88 -2.94 -12.24 -0.43
CA MET A 88 -4.22 -11.57 -0.15
C MET A 88 -5.25 -12.02 -1.19
N PRO A 89 -6.07 -13.04 -0.88
CA PRO A 89 -7.12 -13.49 -1.79
C PRO A 89 -8.01 -12.33 -2.21
N ASP A 90 -8.52 -12.36 -3.43
CA ASP A 90 -9.71 -11.58 -3.74
C ASP A 90 -10.96 -12.14 -3.02
N ASN A 91 -12.09 -11.43 -3.12
CA ASN A 91 -13.31 -11.83 -2.42
C ASN A 91 -13.79 -13.23 -2.84
N ARG A 92 -13.69 -13.58 -4.12
CA ARG A 92 -14.15 -14.86 -4.65
C ARG A 92 -13.21 -16.00 -4.25
N GLU A 93 -11.91 -15.76 -4.31
CA GLU A 93 -10.89 -16.71 -3.84
C GLU A 93 -11.04 -17.00 -2.34
N LEU A 94 -11.29 -15.96 -1.54
CA LEU A 94 -11.53 -16.10 -0.11
C LEU A 94 -12.81 -16.90 0.15
N ASP A 95 -13.92 -16.59 -0.53
CA ASP A 95 -15.18 -17.32 -0.36
C ASP A 95 -15.03 -18.80 -0.70
N LEU A 96 -14.35 -19.11 -1.81
CA LEU A 96 -14.03 -20.49 -2.18
C LEU A 96 -13.15 -21.18 -1.14
N LEU A 97 -12.18 -20.47 -0.56
CA LEU A 97 -11.32 -20.99 0.50
C LEU A 97 -12.13 -21.29 1.77
N ILE A 98 -12.95 -20.36 2.25
CA ILE A 98 -13.79 -20.55 3.43
C ILE A 98 -14.78 -21.68 3.20
N GLN A 99 -15.43 -21.75 2.03
CA GLN A 99 -16.34 -22.84 1.68
C GLN A 99 -15.62 -24.21 1.69
N ARG A 100 -14.42 -24.30 1.13
CA ARG A 100 -13.61 -25.53 1.16
C ARG A 100 -13.21 -25.92 2.57
N LEU A 101 -12.83 -24.97 3.41
CA LEU A 101 -12.51 -25.22 4.81
C LEU A 101 -13.75 -25.69 5.59
N GLN A 102 -14.90 -25.04 5.41
CA GLN A 102 -16.16 -25.46 6.03
C GLN A 102 -16.63 -26.84 5.56
N GLY A 103 -16.23 -27.28 4.37
CA GLY A 103 -16.49 -28.63 3.86
C GLY A 103 -15.52 -29.70 4.38
N PHE A 104 -14.38 -29.30 4.97
CA PHE A 104 -13.37 -30.22 5.46
C PHE A 104 -13.87 -31.01 6.67
N ARG A 105 -13.63 -32.32 6.69
CA ARG A 105 -14.03 -33.21 7.79
C ARG A 105 -12.87 -34.07 8.23
N SER A 106 -12.69 -34.21 9.54
CA SER A 106 -11.74 -35.15 10.14
C SER A 106 -12.48 -36.15 11.03
N PRO A 107 -12.34 -37.47 10.78
CA PRO A 107 -12.85 -38.51 11.68
C PRO A 107 -12.20 -38.51 13.06
N ARG A 108 -11.03 -37.87 13.20
CA ARG A 108 -10.26 -37.83 14.47
C ARG A 108 -10.66 -36.65 15.37
N GLU A 109 -11.55 -35.80 14.88
CA GLU A 109 -12.01 -34.59 15.57
C GLU A 109 -10.90 -33.61 15.96
N ASP A 110 -9.84 -33.54 15.15
CA ASP A 110 -8.58 -32.83 15.42
C ASP A 110 -8.40 -31.56 14.56
N LEU A 111 -9.48 -31.02 13.98
CA LEU A 111 -9.43 -29.78 13.22
C LEU A 111 -9.54 -28.58 14.16
N LEU A 112 -8.52 -27.72 14.14
CA LEU A 112 -8.36 -26.62 15.09
C LEU A 112 -8.59 -25.26 14.43
N VAL A 113 -9.41 -24.43 15.05
CA VAL A 113 -9.54 -22.98 14.78
C VAL A 113 -9.18 -22.22 16.04
N TYR A 114 -8.20 -21.33 15.96
CA TYR A 114 -7.78 -20.49 17.08
C TYR A 114 -7.69 -19.03 16.66
N ALA A 115 -8.61 -18.20 17.14
CA ALA A 115 -8.64 -16.76 16.92
C ALA A 115 -8.16 -16.02 18.18
N PHE A 116 -7.32 -14.99 18.00
CA PHE A 116 -6.75 -14.22 19.10
C PHE A 116 -6.66 -12.72 18.79
N PRO A 117 -6.87 -11.84 19.78
CA PRO A 117 -6.65 -10.41 19.63
C PRO A 117 -5.15 -10.07 19.67
N GLY A 118 -4.73 -9.07 18.88
CA GLY A 118 -3.35 -8.56 18.90
C GLY A 118 -2.28 -9.63 18.66
N SER A 119 -1.36 -9.80 19.61
CA SER A 119 -0.29 -10.80 19.51
C SER A 119 -0.70 -12.16 20.07
N LEU A 120 -0.13 -13.22 19.47
CA LEU A 120 -0.40 -14.58 19.88
C LEU A 120 0.03 -14.83 21.34
N PRO A 121 -0.87 -15.33 22.21
CA PRO A 121 -0.54 -15.69 23.58
C PRO A 121 0.52 -16.81 23.66
N LYS A 122 1.37 -16.77 24.69
CA LYS A 122 2.42 -17.80 24.86
C LYS A 122 1.85 -19.17 25.24
N ASP A 123 0.73 -19.15 25.95
CA ASP A 123 -0.08 -20.27 26.42
C ASP A 123 -1.13 -20.71 25.38
N ALA A 124 -1.04 -20.25 24.13
CA ALA A 124 -2.01 -20.61 23.10
C ALA A 124 -2.03 -22.13 22.88
N ASP A 125 -3.24 -22.68 22.87
CA ASP A 125 -3.52 -24.09 22.67
C ASP A 125 -3.43 -24.45 21.18
N ILE A 126 -2.19 -24.40 20.69
CA ILE A 126 -1.83 -24.68 19.31
C ILE A 126 -0.49 -25.45 19.28
N PRO A 127 -0.24 -26.25 18.23
CA PRO A 127 1.02 -26.96 18.08
C PRO A 127 2.25 -26.03 18.17
N PRO A 128 3.31 -26.42 18.91
CA PRO A 128 4.51 -25.58 19.09
C PRO A 128 5.18 -25.13 17.80
N GLN A 129 5.12 -25.94 16.74
CA GLN A 129 5.70 -25.60 15.44
C GLN A 129 5.02 -24.38 14.84
N ILE A 130 3.69 -24.39 14.84
CA ILE A 130 2.84 -23.34 14.29
C ILE A 130 2.99 -22.07 15.13
N ARG A 131 3.01 -22.22 16.46
CA ARG A 131 3.18 -21.11 17.40
C ARG A 131 4.43 -20.28 17.11
N ARG A 132 5.57 -20.93 16.84
CA ARG A 132 6.83 -20.24 16.55
C ARG A 132 6.70 -19.30 15.35
N VAL A 133 6.19 -19.80 14.23
CA VAL A 133 6.00 -19.01 13.00
C VAL A 133 4.92 -17.94 13.20
N ALA A 134 3.82 -18.30 13.85
CA ALA A 134 2.69 -17.40 14.05
C ALA A 134 3.01 -16.21 14.98
N MET A 135 3.95 -16.37 15.93
CA MET A 135 4.45 -15.28 16.77
C MET A 135 5.27 -14.24 16.00
N GLU A 136 5.93 -14.64 14.91
CA GLU A 136 6.71 -13.71 14.08
C GLU A 136 5.80 -12.83 13.21
N ILE A 137 4.59 -13.30 12.93
CA ILE A 137 3.57 -12.55 12.18
C ILE A 137 2.88 -11.55 13.13
N LYS A 138 3.40 -10.31 13.14
CA LYS A 138 2.89 -9.23 13.98
C LYS A 138 1.66 -8.56 13.36
N SER A 139 0.54 -8.53 14.09
CA SER A 139 -0.61 -7.70 13.73
C SER A 139 -1.35 -7.16 14.94
N GLN A 140 -1.77 -5.89 14.87
CA GLN A 140 -2.62 -5.27 15.90
C GLN A 140 -4.06 -5.79 15.84
N ARG A 141 -4.50 -6.34 14.69
CA ARG A 141 -5.86 -6.86 14.51
C ARG A 141 -6.05 -8.25 15.09
N GLY A 142 -5.00 -8.90 15.55
CA GLY A 142 -5.05 -10.31 15.89
C GLY A 142 -4.79 -11.23 14.70
N GLY A 143 -5.09 -12.51 14.91
CA GLY A 143 -4.93 -13.54 13.90
C GLY A 143 -5.86 -14.71 14.13
N ILE A 144 -6.05 -15.50 13.07
CA ILE A 144 -6.89 -16.69 13.04
C ILE A 144 -6.01 -17.83 12.54
N ILE A 145 -5.77 -18.83 13.36
CA ILE A 145 -5.04 -20.03 12.98
C ILE A 145 -6.07 -21.09 12.61
N ILE A 146 -5.89 -21.69 11.44
CA ILE A 146 -6.69 -22.83 10.95
C ILE A 146 -5.71 -23.95 10.71
N TYR A 147 -5.87 -25.05 11.44
CA TYR A 147 -4.91 -26.15 11.44
C TYR A 147 -5.62 -27.49 11.21
N CYS A 148 -5.12 -28.22 10.21
CA CYS A 148 -5.43 -29.62 9.98
C CYS A 148 -4.14 -30.41 10.18
N PRO A 149 -4.08 -31.33 11.17
CA PRO A 149 -2.94 -32.21 11.36
C PRO A 149 -2.51 -32.89 10.06
N GLN A 150 -1.17 -32.97 9.85
CA GLN A 150 -0.52 -33.62 8.70
C GLN A 150 -0.80 -33.04 7.31
N LEU A 151 -1.71 -32.07 7.16
CA LEU A 151 -2.05 -31.50 5.85
C LEU A 151 -1.63 -30.03 5.71
N PHE A 152 -2.10 -29.15 6.60
CA PHE A 152 -1.78 -27.73 6.49
C PHE A 152 -1.98 -26.96 7.80
N ALA A 153 -1.28 -25.83 7.89
CA ALA A 153 -1.58 -24.76 8.84
C ALA A 153 -1.69 -23.44 8.06
N LEU A 154 -2.74 -22.68 8.34
CA LEU A 154 -2.96 -21.34 7.79
C LEU A 154 -3.06 -20.35 8.94
N GLN A 155 -2.54 -19.14 8.73
CA GLN A 155 -2.82 -18.00 9.58
C GLN A 155 -3.43 -16.88 8.75
N PHE A 156 -4.63 -16.45 9.14
CA PHE A 156 -5.30 -15.30 8.55
C PHE A 156 -5.15 -14.09 9.47
N ILE A 157 -4.90 -12.93 8.89
CA ILE A 157 -4.96 -11.65 9.57
C ILE A 157 -6.25 -10.94 9.14
N PRO A 158 -7.28 -10.91 10.00
CA PRO A 158 -8.65 -10.50 9.65
C PRO A 158 -8.76 -9.00 9.38
N PRO A 159 -9.66 -8.55 8.49
CA PRO A 159 -9.82 -7.15 8.09
C PRO A 159 -10.01 -6.22 9.30
N PHE A 160 -10.79 -6.65 10.29
CA PHE A 160 -11.06 -5.92 11.52
C PHE A 160 -10.44 -6.63 12.75
N PRO A 161 -10.17 -5.90 13.85
CA PRO A 161 -9.63 -6.48 15.07
C PRO A 161 -10.54 -7.56 15.67
N ILE A 162 -9.94 -8.70 16.03
CA ILE A 162 -10.60 -9.72 16.84
C ILE A 162 -10.77 -9.16 18.26
N LYS A 163 -11.97 -9.32 18.83
CA LYS A 163 -12.30 -8.82 20.17
C LYS A 163 -12.02 -9.83 21.26
N GLU A 164 -12.32 -11.09 21.00
CA GLU A 164 -12.29 -12.18 21.98
C GLU A 164 -11.53 -13.38 21.44
N ARG A 165 -10.93 -14.16 22.34
CA ARG A 165 -10.25 -15.40 21.97
C ARG A 165 -11.30 -16.45 21.64
N ILE A 166 -11.17 -17.11 20.50
CA ILE A 166 -12.00 -18.25 20.11
C ILE A 166 -11.07 -19.45 19.97
N SER A 167 -11.38 -20.55 20.64
CA SER A 167 -10.68 -21.82 20.49
C SER A 167 -11.71 -22.89 20.20
N TRP A 168 -11.53 -23.59 19.08
CA TRP A 168 -12.41 -24.66 18.65
C TRP A 168 -11.60 -25.82 18.11
N GLU A 169 -11.87 -27.02 18.59
CA GLU A 169 -11.35 -28.28 18.07
C GLU A 169 -12.51 -29.24 17.82
N GLY A 170 -12.52 -29.92 16.67
CA GLY A 170 -13.55 -30.90 16.37
C GLY A 170 -13.47 -31.51 14.98
N SER A 171 -14.54 -32.17 14.55
CA SER A 171 -14.61 -32.87 13.25
C SER A 171 -14.75 -31.95 12.03
N SER A 172 -15.00 -30.64 12.24
CA SER A 172 -15.14 -29.62 11.19
C SER A 172 -14.68 -28.24 11.68
N PHE A 173 -14.23 -27.39 10.76
CA PHE A 173 -13.85 -26.01 11.09
C PHE A 173 -15.09 -25.12 11.30
N GLN A 174 -15.16 -24.41 12.44
CA GLN A 174 -16.21 -23.44 12.76
C GLN A 174 -15.81 -22.03 12.33
N LEU A 175 -16.29 -21.62 11.15
CA LEU A 175 -15.91 -20.37 10.48
C LEU A 175 -17.09 -19.43 10.17
N SER A 176 -18.29 -19.69 10.68
CA SER A 176 -19.50 -18.89 10.38
C SER A 176 -19.33 -17.40 10.68
N TRP A 177 -18.65 -17.07 11.79
CA TRP A 177 -18.38 -15.69 12.21
C TRP A 177 -17.45 -14.90 11.26
N ILE A 178 -16.72 -15.57 10.35
CA ILE A 178 -15.91 -14.87 9.33
C ILE A 178 -16.82 -14.10 8.37
N GLU A 179 -17.99 -14.65 8.04
CA GLU A 179 -18.97 -13.96 7.19
C GLU A 179 -19.54 -12.71 7.86
N GLU A 180 -19.89 -12.80 9.14
CA GLU A 180 -20.33 -11.64 9.93
C GLU A 180 -19.26 -10.54 9.98
N MET A 181 -17.99 -10.94 10.08
CA MET A 181 -16.86 -10.01 10.04
C MET A 181 -16.73 -9.31 8.68
N MET A 182 -16.97 -10.02 7.57
CA MET A 182 -16.95 -9.44 6.22
C MET A 182 -18.12 -8.48 5.96
N ASN A 183 -19.20 -8.61 6.72
CA ASN A 183 -20.37 -7.73 6.70
C ASN A 183 -20.32 -6.65 7.77
N THR A 184 -19.15 -6.35 8.32
CA THR A 184 -18.98 -5.31 9.33
C THR A 184 -18.97 -3.92 8.68
N PRO A 185 -19.93 -3.03 9.01
CA PRO A 185 -19.97 -1.69 8.44
C PRO A 185 -18.77 -0.84 8.88
N ALA A 186 -18.15 -0.17 7.92
CA ALA A 186 -16.95 0.63 8.13
C ALA A 186 -17.03 1.98 7.42
N LEU A 187 -16.56 3.01 8.13
CA LEU A 187 -16.19 4.29 7.52
C LEU A 187 -14.79 4.13 6.91
N VAL A 188 -14.58 4.56 5.68
CA VAL A 188 -13.31 4.43 4.95
C VAL A 188 -12.81 5.82 4.59
N VAL A 189 -11.54 6.08 4.90
CA VAL A 189 -10.86 7.33 4.59
C VAL A 189 -9.54 7.01 3.88
N SER A 190 -9.43 7.43 2.63
CA SER A 190 -8.18 7.39 1.86
C SER A 190 -7.70 8.83 1.67
N ALA A 191 -6.75 9.26 2.51
CA ALA A 191 -6.30 10.64 2.60
C ALA A 191 -5.00 10.88 1.81
N HIS A 192 -5.06 11.70 0.78
CA HIS A 192 -3.90 12.19 0.04
C HIS A 192 -3.93 13.71 -0.07
N ALA A 193 -2.75 14.32 -0.23
CA ALA A 193 -2.67 15.76 -0.37
C ALA A 193 -3.40 16.20 -1.65
N GLY A 194 -4.42 17.06 -1.50
CA GLY A 194 -5.22 17.55 -2.62
C GLY A 194 -6.36 16.64 -3.06
N SER A 195 -6.45 15.42 -2.52
CA SER A 195 -7.49 14.46 -2.92
C SER A 195 -7.71 13.45 -1.79
N THR A 196 -8.86 13.55 -1.12
CA THR A 196 -9.26 12.63 -0.05
C THR A 196 -10.59 12.00 -0.39
N PHE A 197 -10.64 10.67 -0.29
CA PHE A 197 -11.87 9.91 -0.42
C PHE A 197 -12.43 9.57 0.95
N LEU A 198 -13.73 9.75 1.10
CA LEU A 198 -14.53 9.40 2.27
C LEU A 198 -15.66 8.48 1.82
N GLY A 199 -15.89 7.37 2.51
CA GLY A 199 -17.00 6.48 2.15
C GLY A 199 -17.51 5.66 3.31
N VAL A 200 -18.77 5.27 3.25
CA VAL A 200 -19.38 4.33 4.19
C VAL A 200 -19.68 3.05 3.43
N ALA A 201 -19.03 1.96 3.85
CA ALA A 201 -19.27 0.63 3.33
C ALA A 201 -20.06 -0.16 4.39
N LEU A 202 -21.18 -0.76 3.99
CA LEU A 202 -21.95 -1.63 4.89
C LEU A 202 -21.42 -3.07 4.87
N SER A 203 -20.75 -3.45 3.78
CA SER A 203 -20.09 -4.73 3.58
C SER A 203 -19.00 -4.55 2.51
N ARG A 204 -18.37 -5.66 2.11
CA ARG A 204 -17.41 -5.73 1.01
C ARG A 204 -18.02 -5.56 -0.40
N GLU A 205 -19.35 -5.45 -0.51
CA GLU A 205 -20.05 -5.41 -1.81
C GLU A 205 -19.99 -4.04 -2.49
N GLY A 206 -19.85 -2.96 -1.71
CA GLY A 206 -19.84 -1.61 -2.25
C GLY A 206 -19.93 -0.53 -1.18
N PHE A 207 -19.72 0.71 -1.61
CA PHE A 207 -20.00 1.89 -0.79
C PHE A 207 -21.49 2.25 -0.84
N ALA A 208 -22.12 2.39 0.33
CA ALA A 208 -23.49 2.91 0.44
C ALA A 208 -23.53 4.42 0.15
N VAL A 209 -22.49 5.14 0.57
CA VAL A 209 -22.25 6.53 0.20
C VAL A 209 -20.76 6.75 0.08
N ASN A 210 -20.37 7.61 -0.85
CA ASN A 210 -19.01 8.13 -0.94
C ASN A 210 -19.02 9.62 -1.25
N GLU A 211 -18.01 10.30 -0.74
CA GLU A 211 -17.72 11.70 -0.99
C GLU A 211 -16.23 11.85 -1.29
N LYS A 212 -15.91 12.81 -2.15
CA LYS A 212 -14.53 13.18 -2.47
C LYS A 212 -14.32 14.62 -2.11
N VAL A 213 -13.16 14.90 -1.54
CA VAL A 213 -12.67 16.25 -1.30
C VAL A 213 -11.46 16.45 -2.19
N GLU A 214 -11.56 17.38 -3.12
CA GLU A 214 -10.47 17.76 -4.03
C GLU A 214 -10.08 19.21 -3.76
N SER A 215 -8.78 19.48 -3.75
CA SER A 215 -8.25 20.83 -3.58
C SER A 215 -6.99 21.03 -4.42
N GLN A 216 -6.64 22.29 -4.63
CA GLN A 216 -5.53 22.73 -5.48
C GLN A 216 -4.15 22.60 -4.79
N VAL A 217 -3.97 21.61 -3.91
CA VAL A 217 -2.69 21.38 -3.24
C VAL A 217 -1.65 20.95 -4.29
N LYS A 218 -0.69 21.84 -4.57
CA LYS A 218 0.38 21.56 -5.54
C LYS A 218 1.26 20.40 -5.08
N GLU A 219 1.72 19.58 -6.03
CA GLU A 219 2.65 18.49 -5.77
C GLU A 219 3.98 19.00 -5.18
N LYS A 220 4.69 18.15 -4.43
CA LYS A 220 6.01 18.49 -3.90
C LYS A 220 6.98 18.69 -5.06
N HIS A 221 7.43 19.93 -5.27
CA HIS A 221 8.55 20.21 -6.17
C HIS A 221 9.86 20.26 -5.38
N SER A 222 10.78 19.33 -5.66
CA SER A 222 12.10 19.24 -5.03
C SER A 222 13.17 20.15 -5.65
N LYS A 223 12.77 21.11 -6.50
CA LYS A 223 13.72 22.02 -7.15
C LYS A 223 14.10 23.11 -6.14
N GLY A 224 15.24 22.89 -5.47
CA GLY A 224 15.79 23.81 -4.49
C GLY A 224 15.99 25.22 -5.04
N GLY A 225 15.57 26.24 -4.29
CA GLY A 225 15.72 27.64 -4.70
C GLY A 225 15.18 28.64 -3.68
N TRP A 226 15.51 29.92 -3.90
CA TRP A 226 15.16 31.03 -3.01
C TRP A 226 13.64 31.19 -2.77
N SER A 227 12.80 30.66 -3.67
CA SER A 227 11.34 30.67 -3.53
C SER A 227 10.76 29.46 -2.78
N GLN A 228 11.58 28.46 -2.42
CA GLN A 228 11.12 27.19 -1.87
C GLN A 228 10.36 27.37 -0.54
N LYS A 229 10.87 28.20 0.38
CA LYS A 229 10.20 28.48 1.66
C LYS A 229 8.82 29.12 1.49
N ARG A 230 8.60 29.92 0.44
CA ARG A 230 7.29 30.54 0.15
C ARG A 230 6.31 29.51 -0.41
N PHE A 231 6.78 28.62 -1.29
CA PHE A 231 5.98 27.52 -1.83
C PHE A 231 5.58 26.51 -0.75
N GLU A 232 6.50 26.17 0.16
CA GLU A 232 6.23 25.27 1.28
C GLU A 232 5.13 25.84 2.20
N ARG A 233 5.20 27.13 2.54
CA ARG A 233 4.15 27.80 3.35
C ARG A 233 2.79 27.83 2.68
N LEU A 234 2.71 28.23 1.40
CA LEU A 234 1.45 28.23 0.65
C LEU A 234 0.86 26.82 0.57
N ARG A 235 1.72 25.81 0.36
CA ARG A 235 1.30 24.41 0.31
C ARG A 235 0.81 23.90 1.67
N GLU A 236 1.43 24.31 2.78
CA GLU A 236 0.95 24.00 4.13
C GLU A 236 -0.43 24.60 4.39
N GLU A 237 -0.64 25.84 3.97
CA GLU A 237 -1.95 26.52 4.04
C GLU A 237 -3.01 25.81 3.20
N ASP A 238 -2.68 25.43 1.96
CA ASP A 238 -3.58 24.66 1.08
C ASP A 238 -3.93 23.29 1.71
N ILE A 239 -2.95 22.61 2.31
CA ILE A 239 -3.17 21.34 3.02
C ILE A 239 -4.10 21.54 4.22
N LYS A 240 -3.95 22.64 4.96
CA LYS A 240 -4.84 22.94 6.08
C LYS A 240 -6.28 23.16 5.61
N ASN A 241 -6.47 23.97 4.56
CA ASN A 241 -7.79 24.20 3.98
C ASN A 241 -8.43 22.88 3.47
N HIS A 242 -7.63 22.00 2.86
CA HIS A 242 -8.07 20.67 2.46
C HIS A 242 -8.51 19.82 3.66
N LEU A 243 -7.75 19.83 4.76
CA LEU A 243 -8.09 19.11 5.97
C LEU A 243 -9.37 19.63 6.62
N ASP A 244 -9.58 20.94 6.65
CA ASP A 244 -10.80 21.55 7.19
C ASP A 244 -12.04 21.08 6.39
N ALA A 245 -11.94 21.07 5.05
CA ALA A 245 -12.99 20.56 4.17
C ALA A 245 -13.24 19.04 4.38
N VAL A 246 -12.17 18.25 4.56
CA VAL A 246 -12.29 16.82 4.90
C VAL A 246 -13.00 16.62 6.23
N GLN A 247 -12.66 17.39 7.26
CA GLN A 247 -13.26 17.29 8.58
C GLN A 247 -14.75 17.63 8.55
N GLU A 248 -15.16 18.66 7.80
CA GLU A 248 -16.56 19.03 7.63
C GLU A 248 -17.38 17.87 7.02
N LYS A 249 -16.89 17.30 5.90
CA LYS A 249 -17.55 16.16 5.25
C LYS A 249 -17.59 14.92 6.14
N LEU A 250 -16.47 14.64 6.81
CA LEU A 250 -16.34 13.53 7.75
C LEU A 250 -17.33 13.66 8.93
N ALA A 251 -17.51 14.87 9.48
CA ALA A 251 -18.49 15.13 10.53
C ALA A 251 -19.93 14.88 10.03
N GLY A 252 -20.23 15.28 8.80
CA GLY A 252 -21.53 14.99 8.16
C GLY A 252 -21.80 13.48 8.03
N LEU A 253 -20.80 12.69 7.62
CA LEU A 253 -20.92 11.24 7.53
C LEU A 253 -21.03 10.58 8.91
N GLN A 254 -20.23 11.01 9.89
CA GLN A 254 -20.30 10.49 11.26
C GLN A 254 -21.65 10.78 11.92
N SER A 255 -22.23 11.96 11.68
CA SER A 255 -23.56 12.31 12.18
C SER A 255 -24.66 11.39 11.63
N LYS A 256 -24.59 11.06 10.33
CA LYS A 256 -25.60 10.24 9.65
C LYS A 256 -25.44 8.73 9.88
N TYR A 257 -24.20 8.24 9.90
CA TYR A 257 -23.91 6.81 9.89
C TYR A 257 -23.18 6.30 11.14
N GLY A 258 -22.78 7.18 12.06
CA GLY A 258 -21.98 6.86 13.24
C GLY A 258 -22.57 5.79 14.16
N SER A 259 -23.91 5.64 14.18
CA SER A 259 -24.59 4.58 14.92
C SER A 259 -24.52 3.20 14.26
N ILE A 260 -24.24 3.15 12.96
CA ILE A 260 -24.22 1.94 12.14
C ILE A 260 -22.78 1.44 11.95
N VAL A 261 -21.84 2.35 11.68
CA VAL A 261 -20.44 1.99 11.44
C VAL A 261 -19.75 1.54 12.72
N LYS A 262 -19.02 0.43 12.65
CA LYS A 262 -18.33 -0.15 13.82
C LYS A 262 -16.86 0.28 13.90
N TYR A 263 -16.26 0.58 12.75
CA TYR A 263 -14.84 0.92 12.63
C TYR A 263 -14.65 2.07 11.64
N ALA A 264 -13.55 2.80 11.81
CA ALA A 264 -13.04 3.70 10.79
C ALA A 264 -11.70 3.21 10.26
N VAL A 265 -11.63 3.03 8.95
CA VAL A 265 -10.50 2.46 8.24
C VAL A 265 -9.75 3.59 7.55
N LEU A 266 -8.53 3.84 8.00
CA LEU A 266 -7.71 4.96 7.54
C LEU A 266 -6.55 4.45 6.69
N GLY A 267 -6.29 5.12 5.57
CA GLY A 267 -5.11 4.90 4.75
C GLY A 267 -4.75 6.11 3.91
N GLY A 268 -3.56 6.08 3.31
CA GLY A 268 -2.99 7.21 2.57
C GLY A 268 -1.75 7.79 3.25
N GLU A 269 -1.57 9.12 3.16
CA GLU A 269 -0.39 9.80 3.68
C GLU A 269 -0.43 9.92 5.21
N GLU A 270 0.62 9.44 5.88
CA GLU A 270 0.70 9.37 7.34
C GLU A 270 0.48 10.72 8.04
N GLY A 271 1.02 11.81 7.47
CA GLY A 271 0.84 13.16 8.03
C GLY A 271 -0.60 13.67 7.99
N LEU A 272 -1.40 13.26 7.01
CA LEU A 272 -2.82 13.58 6.92
C LEU A 272 -3.63 12.67 7.85
N ILE A 273 -3.34 11.37 7.87
CA ILE A 273 -4.00 10.40 8.76
C ILE A 273 -3.89 10.84 10.22
N ARG A 274 -2.69 11.27 10.67
CA ARG A 274 -2.48 11.74 12.05
C ARG A 274 -3.32 12.97 12.41
N GLN A 275 -3.69 13.80 11.44
CA GLN A 275 -4.52 14.99 11.65
C GLN A 275 -6.02 14.69 11.56
N ILE A 276 -6.42 13.70 10.77
CA ILE A 276 -7.82 13.27 10.61
C ILE A 276 -8.25 12.34 11.76
N ALA A 277 -7.38 11.42 12.18
CA ALA A 277 -7.67 10.40 13.19
C ALA A 277 -8.29 10.94 14.49
N PRO A 278 -7.84 12.07 15.08
CA PRO A 278 -8.44 12.62 16.30
C PRO A 278 -9.89 13.10 16.15
N SER A 279 -10.33 13.37 14.91
CA SER A 279 -11.69 13.84 14.62
C SER A 279 -12.71 12.70 14.50
N ILE A 280 -12.26 11.45 14.65
CA ILE A 280 -13.07 10.25 14.49
C ILE A 280 -13.32 9.62 15.86
N SER A 281 -14.59 9.46 16.23
CA SER A 281 -14.99 8.87 17.52
C SER A 281 -15.03 7.33 17.51
N LEU A 282 -14.71 6.71 16.37
CA LEU A 282 -14.79 5.26 16.14
C LEU A 282 -13.43 4.58 16.35
N PRO A 283 -13.41 3.29 16.71
CA PRO A 283 -12.18 2.51 16.72
C PRO A 283 -11.48 2.53 15.34
N LEU A 284 -10.20 2.92 15.35
CA LEU A 284 -9.41 3.12 14.13
C LEU A 284 -8.72 1.83 13.68
N VAL A 285 -8.73 1.59 12.38
CA VAL A 285 -8.02 0.48 11.72
C VAL A 285 -7.17 1.06 10.59
N GLU A 286 -5.86 1.09 10.79
CA GLU A 286 -4.95 1.55 9.75
C GLU A 286 -4.72 0.47 8.67
N ARG A 287 -4.81 0.91 7.41
CA ARG A 287 -4.61 0.12 6.22
C ARG A 287 -3.68 0.85 5.27
N ARG A 288 -2.88 0.08 4.53
CA ARG A 288 -2.23 0.61 3.33
C ARG A 288 -3.26 0.64 2.23
N LEU A 289 -4.00 1.74 2.16
CA LEU A 289 -4.92 1.99 1.07
C LEU A 289 -4.13 2.55 -0.12
N LYS A 290 -4.32 1.96 -1.30
CA LYS A 290 -3.88 2.56 -2.56
C LYS A 290 -4.55 3.91 -2.74
N ARG A 291 -3.93 4.75 -3.58
CA ARG A 291 -4.57 5.96 -4.05
C ARG A 291 -5.87 5.57 -4.73
N HIS A 292 -6.96 6.16 -4.27
CA HIS A 292 -8.29 5.85 -4.77
C HIS A 292 -8.37 6.20 -6.27
N ASP A 293 -8.97 5.29 -7.05
CA ASP A 293 -9.26 5.53 -8.45
C ASP A 293 -10.63 6.20 -8.56
N GLU A 294 -10.70 7.31 -9.28
CA GLU A 294 -11.95 8.04 -9.48
C GLU A 294 -13.03 7.20 -10.16
N LYS A 295 -12.63 6.29 -11.06
CA LYS A 295 -13.53 5.43 -11.83
C LYS A 295 -13.97 4.18 -11.08
N TYR A 296 -13.18 3.74 -10.10
CA TYR A 296 -13.41 2.49 -9.38
C TYR A 296 -13.18 2.66 -7.87
N PRO A 297 -14.08 3.39 -7.17
CA PRO A 297 -13.93 3.63 -5.73
C PRO A 297 -13.93 2.31 -4.93
N ASP A 298 -14.71 1.32 -5.38
CA ASP A 298 -14.80 0.00 -4.74
C ASP A 298 -13.49 -0.79 -4.73
N SER A 299 -12.49 -0.37 -5.52
CA SER A 299 -11.15 -0.96 -5.48
C SER A 299 -10.50 -0.86 -4.09
N LEU A 300 -10.88 0.15 -3.30
CA LEU A 300 -10.46 0.31 -1.90
C LEU A 300 -11.01 -0.79 -0.99
N LEU A 301 -12.21 -1.31 -1.28
CA LEU A 301 -12.88 -2.30 -0.43
C LEU A 301 -12.10 -3.60 -0.35
N ARG A 302 -11.35 -3.94 -1.40
CA ARG A 302 -10.43 -5.09 -1.38
C ARG A 302 -9.40 -4.96 -0.27
N GLU A 303 -8.89 -3.76 -0.03
CA GLU A 303 -7.85 -3.53 1.00
C GLU A 303 -8.46 -3.35 2.39
N VAL A 304 -9.69 -2.84 2.46
CA VAL A 304 -10.48 -2.71 3.69
C VAL A 304 -10.88 -4.09 4.23
N TYR A 305 -11.56 -4.90 3.41
CA TYR A 305 -12.13 -6.20 3.80
C TYR A 305 -11.21 -7.40 3.52
N GLY A 306 -10.06 -7.17 2.89
CA GLY A 306 -9.10 -8.22 2.54
C GLY A 306 -8.44 -8.88 3.75
N PHE A 307 -8.44 -10.22 3.75
CA PHE A 307 -7.65 -11.02 4.67
C PHE A 307 -6.23 -11.17 4.14
N LYS A 308 -5.24 -11.03 5.02
CA LYS A 308 -3.87 -11.46 4.69
C LYS A 308 -3.69 -12.89 5.16
N CYS A 309 -3.33 -13.78 4.26
CA CYS A 309 -3.22 -15.21 4.53
C CYS A 309 -1.75 -15.64 4.45
N TYR A 310 -1.35 -16.48 5.39
CA TYR A 310 -0.03 -17.08 5.48
C TYR A 310 -0.20 -18.59 5.50
N ARG A 311 0.60 -19.29 4.71
CA ARG A 311 0.72 -20.75 4.81
C ARG A 311 1.88 -21.08 5.71
N ILE A 312 1.63 -21.83 6.77
CA ILE A 312 2.66 -22.25 7.72
C ILE A 312 3.05 -23.68 7.39
N ASP A 313 4.34 -23.91 7.16
CA ASP A 313 4.86 -25.22 6.85
C ASP A 313 4.84 -26.12 8.10
N ILE A 314 4.15 -27.25 7.98
CA ILE A 314 3.99 -28.24 9.05
C ILE A 314 5.10 -29.32 9.04
N ASN A 315 5.87 -29.42 7.95
CA ASN A 315 6.83 -30.51 7.71
C ASN A 315 8.29 -30.18 8.05
N VAL A 316 8.59 -29.02 8.63
CA VAL A 316 9.98 -28.56 8.87
C VAL A 316 10.73 -29.37 9.96
N ILE A 317 10.17 -30.49 10.45
CA ILE A 317 10.78 -31.28 11.55
C ILE A 317 11.35 -32.64 11.12
N GLU A 318 11.07 -33.16 9.93
CA GLU A 318 11.77 -34.41 9.53
C GLU A 318 13.28 -34.20 9.34
N ALA A 319 13.72 -32.99 8.98
CA ALA A 319 15.14 -32.68 8.84
C ALA A 319 15.90 -32.53 10.18
N GLU A 320 15.22 -32.20 11.29
CA GLU A 320 15.86 -32.09 12.60
C GLU A 320 15.92 -33.42 13.36
N ARG A 321 15.08 -34.41 13.00
CA ARG A 321 15.16 -35.77 13.56
C ARG A 321 16.18 -36.67 12.87
N SER A 322 16.50 -36.43 11.60
CA SER A 322 17.53 -37.21 10.87
C SER A 322 18.97 -36.81 11.19
N ASN A 323 19.21 -35.69 11.86
CA ASN A 323 20.55 -35.28 12.32
C ASN A 323 20.85 -35.67 13.78
N ALA A 324 20.00 -36.50 14.39
CA ALA A 324 20.14 -36.99 15.76
C ALA A 324 20.20 -38.52 15.87
N ILE A 325 20.63 -39.21 14.79
CA ILE A 325 20.97 -40.64 14.81
C ILE A 325 22.42 -40.81 14.37
#